data_AF-A0A961X375-F1
#
_entry.id   AF-A0A961X375-F1
#
_cell.length_a   1.000
_cell.length_b   1.000
_cell.length_c   1.000
_cell.angle_alpha   90.00
_cell.angle_beta   90.00
_cell.angle_gamma   90.00
#
_symmetry.space_group_name_H-M   'P 1'
#
loop_
_entity.id
_entity.type
_entity.pdbx_description
1 polymer ?
#
loop_
_entity_poly.entity_id
_entity_poly.type
_entity_poly.pdbx_seq_one_letter_code
_entity_poly.pdbx_strand_id
1 'polypeptide(L)' 'KTVMIPEENVKDLAEIPENVKSGMEIIPVARMDDVLKVALTRMPEPIEWDEQAEEAAAAAAAAAAKPSESPARAH' A
#
# COMPACT_ATOMS: atom_id res chain seq x y z
N LYS A 1 -10.78 -9.36 17.61
CA LYS A 1 -9.52 -9.33 16.83
C LYS A 1 -9.73 -10.25 15.65
N THR A 2 -9.62 -9.73 14.44
CA THR A 2 -9.82 -10.49 13.20
C THR A 2 -8.48 -11.06 12.76
N VAL A 3 -8.44 -12.35 12.45
CA VAL A 3 -7.24 -13.08 12.03
C VAL A 3 -7.49 -13.68 10.67
N MET A 4 -6.58 -13.47 9.74
CA MET A 4 -6.66 -13.99 8.37
C MET A 4 -5.71 -15.16 8.24
N ILE A 5 -6.18 -16.29 7.71
CA ILE A 5 -5.37 -17.50 7.54
C ILE A 5 -5.50 -18.02 6.12
N PRO A 6 -4.49 -18.69 5.56
CA PRO A 6 -4.64 -19.43 4.32
C PRO A 6 -5.71 -20.53 4.45
N GLU A 7 -6.49 -20.77 3.38
CA GLU A 7 -7.51 -21.84 3.37
C GLU A 7 -6.95 -23.23 3.70
N GLU A 8 -5.72 -23.52 3.30
CA GLU A 8 -5.04 -24.78 3.62
C GLU A 8 -4.85 -24.98 5.13
N ASN A 9 -4.66 -23.89 5.89
CA ASN A 9 -4.44 -23.92 7.34
C ASN A 9 -5.73 -24.02 8.17
N VAL A 10 -6.91 -23.98 7.55
CA VAL A 10 -8.19 -24.20 8.25
C VAL A 10 -8.24 -25.60 8.89
N LYS A 11 -7.58 -26.58 8.27
CA LYS A 11 -7.50 -27.95 8.78
C LYS A 11 -6.70 -28.03 10.08
N ASP A 12 -5.58 -27.33 10.15
CA ASP A 12 -4.73 -27.26 11.35
C ASP A 12 -5.47 -26.59 12.53
N LEU A 13 -6.45 -25.74 12.21
CA LEU A 13 -7.26 -25.04 13.20
C LEU A 13 -8.20 -25.94 13.98
N ALA A 14 -8.52 -27.13 13.48
CA ALA A 14 -9.27 -28.13 14.23
C ALA A 14 -8.49 -28.60 15.47
N GLU A 15 -7.16 -28.66 15.39
CA GLU A 15 -6.27 -29.16 16.45
C GLU A 15 -5.95 -28.12 17.54
N ILE A 16 -6.22 -26.84 17.28
CA ILE A 16 -6.02 -25.76 18.25
C ILE A 16 -7.15 -25.80 19.30
N PRO A 17 -6.87 -25.54 20.60
CA PRO A 17 -7.90 -25.49 21.63
C PRO A 17 -8.89 -24.32 21.47
N GLU A 18 -10.12 -24.51 21.94
CA GLU A 18 -11.23 -23.53 21.79
C GLU A 18 -10.96 -22.19 22.47
N ASN A 19 -10.14 -22.15 23.53
CA ASN A 19 -9.77 -20.92 24.22
C ASN A 19 -9.10 -19.89 23.29
N VAL A 20 -8.40 -20.34 22.25
CA VAL A 20 -7.78 -19.46 21.24
C VAL A 20 -8.76 -19.11 20.12
N LYS A 21 -9.62 -20.07 19.72
CA LYS A 21 -10.62 -19.87 18.66
C LYS A 21 -11.74 -18.92 19.07
N SER A 22 -12.29 -19.07 20.27
CA SER A 22 -13.47 -18.29 20.72
C SER A 22 -13.18 -16.81 20.99
N GLY A 23 -11.91 -16.40 21.04
CA GLY A 23 -11.52 -14.99 21.22
C GLY A 23 -11.27 -14.23 19.91
N MET A 24 -11.34 -14.91 18.76
CA MET A 24 -10.89 -14.36 17.47
C MET A 24 -11.85 -14.71 16.34
N GLU A 25 -12.06 -13.75 15.44
CA GLU A 25 -12.80 -13.98 14.21
C GLU A 25 -11.81 -14.42 13.14
N ILE A 26 -11.92 -15.66 12.68
CA ILE A 26 -10.96 -16.26 11.74
C ILE A 26 -11.56 -16.25 10.34
N ILE A 27 -10.88 -15.56 9.42
CA ILE A 27 -11.30 -15.42 8.03
C ILE A 27 -10.31 -16.18 7.14
N PRO A 28 -10.72 -17.29 6.52
CA PRO A 28 -9.87 -17.99 5.56
C PRO A 28 -9.74 -17.20 4.26
N VAL A 29 -8.54 -17.20 3.69
CA VAL A 29 -8.22 -16.54 2.41
C VAL A 29 -7.45 -17.46 1.47
N ALA A 30 -7.76 -17.38 0.18
CA ALA A 30 -7.12 -18.18 -0.86
C ALA A 30 -6.03 -17.41 -1.62
N ARG A 31 -6.19 -16.08 -1.72
CA ARG A 31 -5.39 -15.21 -2.58
C ARG A 31 -5.25 -13.81 -2.00
N MET A 32 -4.27 -13.07 -2.51
CA MET A 32 -3.96 -11.71 -2.06
C MET A 32 -5.14 -10.75 -2.19
N ASP A 33 -5.96 -10.88 -3.24
CA ASP A 33 -7.13 -10.02 -3.43
C ASP A 33 -8.12 -10.09 -2.26
N ASP A 34 -8.27 -11.25 -1.65
CA ASP A 34 -9.19 -11.45 -0.52
C ASP A 34 -8.60 -10.88 0.78
N VAL A 35 -7.27 -10.86 0.90
CA VAL A 35 -6.58 -10.13 1.97
C VAL A 35 -6.84 -8.64 1.85
N LEU A 36 -6.68 -8.07 0.65
CA LEU A 36 -6.82 -6.65 0.41
C LEU A 36 -8.25 -6.14 0.73
N LYS A 37 -9.29 -6.91 0.41
CA LYS A 37 -10.68 -6.52 0.70
C LYS A 37 -10.98 -6.39 2.19
N VAL A 38 -10.37 -7.22 3.01
CA VAL A 38 -10.63 -7.27 4.46
C VAL A 38 -9.69 -6.33 5.21
N ALA A 39 -8.43 -6.22 4.75
CA ALA A 39 -7.40 -5.43 5.43
C ALA A 39 -7.49 -3.93 5.13
N LEU A 40 -7.94 -3.55 3.93
CA LEU A 40 -8.01 -2.15 3.53
C LEU A 40 -9.28 -1.49 4.08
N THR A 41 -9.14 -0.35 4.75
CA THR A 41 -10.28 0.47 5.19
C THR A 41 -11.05 1.08 4.01
N ARG A 42 -10.38 1.29 2.88
CA ARG A 42 -10.97 1.74 1.61
C ARG A 42 -10.21 1.13 0.44
N MET A 43 -10.90 0.78 -0.64
CA MET A 43 -10.22 0.37 -1.88
C MET A 43 -9.59 1.59 -2.55
N PRO A 44 -8.37 1.46 -3.12
CA PRO A 44 -7.78 2.53 -3.90
C PRO A 44 -8.60 2.78 -5.17
N GLU A 45 -8.75 4.06 -5.52
CA GLU A 45 -9.30 4.45 -6.82
C GLU A 45 -8.19 4.42 -7.87
N PRO A 46 -8.42 3.80 -9.04
CA PRO A 46 -7.49 3.88 -10.16
C PRO A 46 -7.27 5.34 -10.55
N ILE A 47 -6.01 5.74 -10.66
CA ILE A 47 -5.65 7.05 -11.20
C ILE A 47 -5.30 6.91 -12.68
N GLU A 48 -5.72 7.86 -13.50
CA GLU A 48 -5.21 7.98 -14.86
C GLU A 48 -3.86 8.69 -14.82
N TRP A 49 -2.84 8.03 -15.33
CA TRP A 49 -1.50 8.59 -15.43
C TRP A 49 -1.39 9.41 -16.71
N ASP A 50 -1.24 10.72 -16.57
CA ASP A 50 -0.96 11.61 -17.69
C ASP A 50 0.54 11.89 -17.77
N GLU A 51 1.20 11.26 -18.74
CA GLU A 51 2.63 11.37 -18.99
C GLU A 51 3.08 12.83 -19.23
N GLN A 52 2.22 13.64 -19.86
CA GLN A 52 2.52 15.06 -20.17
C GLN A 52 2.45 15.92 -18.90
N ALA A 53 1.49 15.63 -18.02
CA ALA A 53 1.38 16.31 -16.73
C ALA A 53 2.57 15.99 -15.80
N GLU A 54 3.05 14.76 -15.84
CA GLU A 54 4.23 14.35 -15.07
C GLU A 54 5.52 14.98 -15.60
N GLU A 55 5.71 14.99 -16.92
CA GLU A 55 6.88 15.61 -17.55
C GLU A 55 6.92 17.13 -17.29
N ALA A 56 5.76 17.78 -17.31
CA ALA A 56 5.61 19.19 -16.92
C ALA A 56 5.91 19.44 -15.43
N ALA A 57 5.45 18.55 -14.53
CA ALA A 57 5.72 18.64 -13.10
C ALA A 57 7.22 18.41 -12.79
N ALA A 58 7.86 17.45 -13.47
CA ALA A 58 9.28 17.19 -13.36
C ALA A 58 10.13 18.38 -13.87
N ALA A 59 9.74 18.98 -15.01
CA ALA A 59 10.39 20.17 -15.53
C ALA A 59 10.25 21.38 -14.59
N ALA A 60 9.07 21.57 -13.99
CA ALA A 60 8.83 22.63 -13.01
C ALA A 60 9.65 22.42 -11.72
N ALA A 61 9.74 21.19 -11.22
CA ALA A 61 10.57 20.85 -10.07
C ALA A 61 12.07 21.06 -10.36
N ALA A 62 12.54 20.72 -11.56
CA ALA A 62 13.91 20.95 -12.00
C ALA A 62 14.23 22.45 -12.17
N ALA A 63 13.26 23.27 -12.60
CA ALA A 63 13.41 24.71 -12.71
C ALA A 63 13.47 25.40 -11.33
N ALA A 64 12.71 24.92 -10.34
CA ALA A 64 12.72 25.43 -8.97
C ALA A 64 13.99 25.04 -8.18
N ALA A 65 14.68 23.97 -8.58
CA ALA A 65 15.88 23.47 -7.90
C ALA A 65 17.20 24.11 -8.36
N LYS A 66 17.20 25.02 -9.35
CA LYS A 66 18.42 25.74 -9.74
C LYS A 66 18.67 26.94 -8.81
N PRO A 67 19.65 26.92 -7.89
CA PRO A 67 20.08 28.14 -7.24
C PRO A 67 20.68 29.06 -8.31
N SER A 68 20.22 30.30 -8.32
CA SER A 68 20.77 31.41 -9.11
C SER A 68 22.30 31.44 -9.01
N GLU A 69 23.01 31.09 -10.10
CA GLU A 69 24.42 31.42 -10.26
C GLU A 69 24.59 32.94 -10.25
N SER A 70 24.99 33.49 -9.10
CA SER A 70 25.50 34.86 -8.99
C SER A 70 26.79 34.97 -9.81
N PRO A 71 26.88 35.85 -10.82
CA PRO A 71 28.13 36.04 -11.52
C PRO A 71 29.10 36.75 -10.57
N ALA A 72 30.21 36.07 -10.26
CA ALA A 72 31.33 36.65 -9.55
C ALA A 72 31.82 37.90 -10.30
N ARG A 73 31.60 39.08 -9.73
CA ARG A 73 32.11 40.34 -10.26
C ARG A 73 33.51 40.55 -9.68
N ALA A 74 34.52 40.26 -10.48
CA ALA A 74 35.91 40.58 -10.20
C ALA A 74 36.10 42.11 -10.13
N HIS A 75 36.71 42.62 -9.07
CA HIS A 75 37.47 43.88 -8.99
C HIS A 75 38.41 43.85 -7.79
#